data_AF-A0A4U9FAB6-F1
#
_entry.id   AF-A0A4U9FAB6-F1
#
_cell.length_a   1.000
_cell.length_b   1.000
_cell.length_c   1.000
_cell.angle_alpha   90.00
_cell.angle_beta   90.00
_cell.angle_gamma   90.00
#
_symmetry.space_group_name_H-M   'P 1'
#
loop_
_entity.id
_entity.type
_entity.pdbx_description
1 polymer ?
#
loop_
_entity_poly.entity_id
_entity_poly.type
_entity_poly.pdbx_seq_one_letter_code
_entity_poly.pdbx_strand_id
1 'polypeptide(L)'
;MLHDHVFFIQCDPYMTKHEALPTPEPAPSIPDTLELKPVGQPKCYSVTDRVHTLPAGLWDSDVVSTYEFINLERGVFVRTRGPMGLVLETVWEIEETADGGSKIVENVTISCSRLMLGMIKSSCEAGWKGVHGKMLERLESS
;
A
#
# COMPACT_ATOMS: atom_id res chain seq x y z
N MET A 1 -0.23 13.61 5.87
CA MET A 1 0.80 12.70 5.31
C MET A 1 0.15 11.48 4.66
N LEU A 2 -0.54 10.60 5.40
CA LEU A 2 -1.12 9.35 4.81
C LEU A 2 -2.11 9.56 3.65
N HIS A 3 -2.78 10.71 3.56
CA HIS A 3 -3.67 11.05 2.43
C HIS A 3 -2.95 11.59 1.19
N ASP A 4 -1.64 11.81 1.27
CA ASP A 4 -0.80 12.16 0.11
C ASP A 4 -0.41 10.87 -0.63
N HIS A 5 -1.26 10.46 -1.56
CA HIS A 5 -1.12 9.18 -2.28
C HIS A 5 0.16 9.11 -3.10
N VAL A 6 0.58 10.23 -3.69
CA VAL A 6 1.80 10.25 -4.51
C VAL A 6 3.02 10.08 -3.63
N PHE A 7 3.08 10.78 -2.50
CA PHE A 7 4.13 10.56 -1.51
C PHE A 7 4.14 9.11 -1.02
N PHE A 8 2.97 8.54 -0.71
CA PHE A 8 2.86 7.13 -0.29
C PHE A 8 3.46 6.18 -1.32
N ILE A 9 3.12 6.33 -2.60
CA ILE A 9 3.66 5.50 -3.70
C ILE A 9 5.18 5.66 -3.79
N GLN A 10 5.70 6.87 -3.58
CA GLN A 10 7.15 7.15 -3.58
C GLN A 10 7.90 6.57 -2.36
N CYS A 11 7.19 6.11 -1.34
CA CYS A 11 7.82 5.41 -0.23
C CYS A 11 8.36 4.03 -0.65
N ASP A 12 7.78 3.39 -1.67
CA ASP A 12 8.30 2.12 -2.19
C ASP A 12 9.67 2.33 -2.86
N PRO A 13 10.75 1.70 -2.37
CA PRO A 13 12.08 1.83 -2.98
C PRO A 13 12.19 1.19 -4.37
N TYR A 14 11.25 0.32 -4.76
CA TYR A 14 11.27 -0.36 -6.05
C TYR A 14 10.41 0.34 -7.11
N MET A 15 9.64 1.35 -6.73
CA MET A 15 8.80 2.09 -7.67
C MET A 15 9.67 2.86 -8.68
N THR A 16 9.34 2.70 -9.96
CA THR A 16 10.00 3.38 -11.08
C THR A 16 9.09 4.37 -11.79
N LYS A 17 7.78 4.11 -11.78
CA LYS A 17 6.77 4.94 -12.45
C LYS A 17 5.44 4.85 -11.71
N HIS A 18 4.70 5.95 -11.71
CA HIS A 18 3.29 5.94 -11.35
C HIS A 18 2.49 6.86 -12.27
N GLU A 19 1.22 6.51 -12.51
CA GLU A 19 0.29 7.27 -13.33
C GLU A 19 -1.09 7.25 -12.68
N ALA A 20 -1.77 8.40 -12.65
CA ALA A 20 -3.16 8.46 -12.21
C ALA A 20 -4.05 7.72 -13.22
N LEU A 21 -4.99 6.94 -12.70
CA LEU A 21 -6.02 6.25 -13.48
C LEU A 21 -7.39 6.87 -13.21
N PRO A 22 -8.32 6.80 -14.18
CA PRO A 22 -9.72 7.11 -13.89
C PRO A 22 -10.26 6.16 -12.82
N THR A 23 -11.06 6.69 -11.90
CA THR A 23 -11.77 5.87 -10.91
C THR A 23 -12.82 5.01 -11.64
N PRO A 24 -12.82 3.68 -11.48
CA PRO A 24 -13.74 2.79 -12.18
C PRO A 24 -15.18 2.92 -11.65
N GLU A 25 -16.15 2.41 -12.44
CA GLU A 25 -17.54 2.21 -12.01
C GLU A 25 -17.84 0.70 -11.91
N PRO A 26 -18.28 0.18 -10.75
CA PRO A 26 -18.49 0.90 -9.49
C PRO A 26 -17.16 1.36 -8.85
N ALA A 27 -17.23 2.44 -8.09
CA ALA A 27 -16.06 2.97 -7.38
C ALA A 27 -15.52 1.94 -6.36
N PRO A 28 -14.19 1.88 -6.16
CA PRO A 28 -13.60 1.02 -5.15
C PRO A 28 -14.16 1.30 -3.75
N SER A 29 -14.43 0.24 -3.00
CA SER A 29 -14.88 0.32 -1.61
C SER A 29 -13.90 -0.36 -0.65
N ILE A 30 -14.02 -0.01 0.63
CA ILE A 30 -13.38 -0.71 1.75
C ILE A 30 -14.19 -1.96 2.13
N PRO A 31 -13.59 -2.95 2.81
CA PRO A 31 -14.33 -4.06 3.39
C PRO A 31 -15.34 -3.61 4.43
N ASP A 32 -16.53 -4.22 4.47
CA ASP A 32 -17.59 -3.88 5.44
C ASP A 32 -17.18 -4.15 6.91
N THR A 33 -16.13 -4.95 7.11
CA THR A 33 -15.56 -5.25 8.44
C THR A 33 -14.64 -4.13 8.96
N LEU A 34 -14.29 -3.15 8.13
CA LEU A 34 -13.45 -2.04 8.56
C LEU A 34 -14.31 -0.99 9.27
N GLU A 35 -14.00 -0.71 10.54
CA GLU A 35 -14.78 0.23 11.36
C GLU A 35 -14.56 1.70 10.95
N LEU A 36 -13.43 2.00 10.31
CA LEU A 36 -13.08 3.34 9.87
C LEU A 36 -13.91 3.80 8.67
N LYS A 37 -14.35 5.05 8.71
CA LYS A 37 -15.15 5.64 7.63
C LYS A 37 -14.29 6.20 6.50
N PRO A 38 -14.67 5.97 5.23
CA PRO A 38 -14.00 6.59 4.09
C PRO A 38 -14.34 8.09 4.01
N VAL A 39 -13.37 8.89 3.56
CA VAL A 39 -13.48 10.34 3.41
C VAL A 39 -13.07 10.74 2.01
N GLY A 40 -13.97 11.39 1.28
CA GLY A 40 -13.75 11.79 -0.11
C GLY A 40 -13.88 10.63 -1.11
N GLN A 41 -13.46 10.88 -2.35
CA GLN A 41 -13.55 9.90 -3.43
C GLN A 41 -12.29 9.04 -3.51
N PRO A 42 -12.43 7.73 -3.83
CA PRO A 42 -11.29 6.87 -4.14
C PRO A 42 -10.48 7.41 -5.32
N LYS A 43 -9.17 7.20 -5.28
CA LYS A 43 -8.26 7.48 -6.40
C LYS A 43 -7.50 6.22 -6.79
N CYS A 44 -7.36 6.01 -8.09
CA CYS A 44 -6.67 4.85 -8.63
C CYS A 44 -5.37 5.26 -9.32
N TYR A 45 -4.35 4.42 -9.23
CA TYR A 45 -3.07 4.63 -9.88
C TYR A 45 -2.57 3.34 -10.50
N SER A 46 -1.89 3.45 -11.64
CA SER A 46 -1.00 2.41 -12.14
C SER A 46 0.38 2.68 -11.56
N VAL A 47 1.00 1.67 -10.97
CA VAL A 47 2.34 1.76 -10.39
C VAL A 47 3.20 0.66 -11.01
N THR A 48 4.39 1.04 -11.46
CA THR A 48 5.38 0.12 -12.03
C THR A 48 6.54 -0.03 -11.06
N ASP A 49 6.72 -1.24 -10.57
CA ASP A 49 7.77 -1.60 -9.61
C ASP A 49 8.81 -2.48 -10.30
N ARG A 50 10.08 -2.23 -10.02
CA ARG A 50 11.18 -3.03 -10.53
C ARG A 50 11.50 -4.13 -9.53
N VAL A 51 10.99 -5.34 -9.79
CA VAL A 51 11.13 -6.47 -8.86
C VAL A 51 12.35 -7.31 -9.22
N HIS A 52 13.23 -7.52 -8.24
CA HIS A 52 14.46 -8.31 -8.44
C HIS A 52 14.26 -9.81 -8.18
N THR A 53 13.15 -10.23 -7.57
CA THR A 53 12.90 -11.64 -7.23
C THR A 53 11.43 -12.04 -7.42
N LEU A 54 11.13 -12.83 -8.46
CA LEU A 54 9.87 -13.56 -8.62
C LEU A 54 10.15 -15.06 -8.87
N PRO A 55 9.21 -15.97 -8.53
CA PRO A 55 9.35 -17.40 -8.80
C PRO A 55 9.44 -17.67 -10.31
N ALA A 56 9.99 -18.83 -10.70
CA ALA A 56 10.09 -19.28 -12.10
C ALA A 56 11.00 -18.44 -13.02
N GLY A 57 11.97 -17.70 -12.47
CA GLY A 57 13.01 -17.05 -13.28
C GLY A 57 12.55 -15.77 -14.00
N LEU A 58 11.47 -15.14 -13.54
CA LEU A 58 11.04 -13.80 -13.94
C LEU A 58 11.99 -12.75 -13.33
N TRP A 59 13.27 -12.82 -13.70
CA TRP A 59 14.31 -11.92 -13.22
C TRP A 59 14.12 -10.55 -13.84
N ASP A 60 14.32 -9.52 -13.02
CA ASP A 60 14.52 -8.16 -13.46
C ASP A 60 13.38 -7.57 -14.31
N SER A 61 12.13 -7.83 -13.89
CA SER A 61 10.95 -7.42 -14.64
C SER A 61 10.26 -6.21 -14.04
N ASP A 62 9.73 -5.37 -14.92
CA ASP A 62 8.76 -4.35 -14.56
C ASP A 62 7.43 -5.03 -14.24
N VAL A 63 6.98 -4.84 -13.01
CA VAL A 63 5.69 -5.33 -12.54
C VAL A 63 4.74 -4.15 -12.46
N VAL A 64 3.68 -4.19 -13.27
CA VAL A 64 2.62 -3.19 -13.21
C VAL A 64 1.52 -3.68 -12.27
N SER A 65 1.20 -2.85 -11.29
CA SER A 65 0.12 -3.07 -10.33
C SER A 65 -0.86 -1.91 -10.37
N THR A 66 -2.11 -2.17 -9.98
CA THR A 66 -3.12 -1.11 -9.75
C THR A 66 -3.24 -0.86 -8.26
N TYR A 67 -3.20 0.40 -7.86
CA TYR A 67 -3.37 0.84 -6.48
C TYR A 67 -4.70 1.59 -6.38
N GLU A 68 -5.57 1.18 -5.47
CA GLU A 68 -6.82 1.84 -5.13
C GLU A 68 -6.65 2.49 -3.74
N PHE A 69 -6.59 3.82 -3.68
CA PHE A 69 -6.49 4.57 -2.44
C PHE A 69 -7.84 5.08 -1.99
N ILE A 70 -8.19 4.79 -0.75
CA ILE A 70 -9.41 5.28 -0.10
C ILE A 70 -8.99 5.94 1.22
N ASN A 71 -9.07 7.26 1.27
CA ASN A 71 -8.77 7.99 2.50
C ASN A 71 -9.79 7.63 3.58
N LEU A 72 -9.31 7.44 4.80
CA LEU A 72 -10.11 7.17 5.99
C LEU A 72 -10.01 8.37 6.93
N GLU A 73 -10.95 8.48 7.87
CA GLU A 73 -10.96 9.57 8.86
C GLU A 73 -9.66 9.72 9.67
N ARG A 74 -8.95 8.61 9.92
CA ARG A 74 -7.69 8.57 10.68
C ARG A 74 -6.54 7.84 9.96
N GLY A 75 -6.68 7.65 8.65
CA GLY A 75 -5.78 6.76 7.94
C GLY A 75 -6.03 6.69 6.44
N VAL A 76 -5.53 5.64 5.81
CA VAL A 76 -5.77 5.33 4.41
C VAL A 76 -5.88 3.82 4.24
N PHE A 77 -6.87 3.40 3.46
CA PHE A 77 -6.95 2.04 2.95
C PHE A 77 -6.34 2.02 1.55
N VAL A 78 -5.45 1.07 1.30
CA VAL A 78 -4.83 0.86 -0.01
C VAL A 78 -5.05 -0.58 -0.43
N ARG A 79 -5.70 -0.77 -1.57
CA ARG A 79 -5.79 -2.07 -2.23
C ARG A 79 -4.87 -2.09 -3.45
N THR A 80 -3.86 -2.93 -3.39
CA THR A 80 -2.94 -3.18 -4.50
C THR A 80 -3.30 -4.47 -5.20
N ARG A 81 -3.46 -4.43 -6.52
CA ARG A 81 -3.69 -5.59 -7.38
C ARG A 81 -2.51 -5.77 -8.31
N GLY A 82 -1.78 -6.87 -8.13
CA GLY A 82 -0.63 -7.22 -8.94
C GLY A 82 -0.86 -8.47 -9.80
N PRO A 83 0.17 -8.93 -10.52
CA PRO A 83 0.09 -10.15 -11.32
C PRO A 83 -0.27 -11.39 -10.51
N MET A 84 -0.64 -12.47 -11.22
CA MET A 84 -0.85 -13.80 -10.65
C MET A 84 -1.89 -13.84 -9.51
N GLY A 85 -2.86 -12.93 -9.55
CA GLY A 85 -3.94 -12.84 -8.57
C GLY A 85 -3.50 -12.30 -7.21
N LEU A 86 -2.36 -11.60 -7.13
CA LEU A 86 -1.94 -10.90 -5.92
C LEU A 86 -2.91 -9.75 -5.64
N VAL A 87 -3.50 -9.76 -4.44
CA VAL A 87 -4.20 -8.63 -3.85
C VAL A 87 -3.62 -8.38 -2.46
N LEU A 88 -3.12 -7.16 -2.23
CA LEU A 88 -2.75 -6.66 -0.92
C LEU A 88 -3.78 -5.62 -0.51
N GLU A 89 -4.45 -5.85 0.62
CA GLU A 89 -5.29 -4.85 1.25
C GLU A 89 -4.59 -4.37 2.50
N THR A 90 -4.28 -3.08 2.56
CA THR A 90 -3.56 -2.48 3.68
C THR A 90 -4.38 -1.37 4.30
N VAL A 91 -4.44 -1.37 5.63
CA VAL A 91 -5.01 -0.27 6.43
C VAL A 91 -3.85 0.39 7.16
N TRP A 92 -3.64 1.67 6.87
CA TRP A 92 -2.63 2.51 7.51
C TRP A 92 -3.30 3.53 8.39
N GLU A 93 -2.93 3.57 9.67
CA GLU A 93 -3.55 4.43 10.68
C GLU A 93 -2.52 5.14 11.54
N ILE A 94 -2.90 6.31 12.07
CA ILE A 94 -2.20 6.94 13.18
C ILE A 94 -2.99 6.63 14.45
N GLU A 95 -2.36 5.91 15.36
CA GLU A 95 -2.91 5.58 16.68
C GLU A 95 -2.19 6.38 17.76
N GLU A 96 -2.96 6.98 18.67
CA GLU A 96 -2.41 7.58 19.89
C GLU A 96 -1.95 6.48 20.85
N THR A 97 -0.82 6.71 21.52
CA THR A 97 -0.27 5.82 22.53
C THR A 97 -0.66 6.30 23.93
N ALA A 98 -0.66 5.38 24.91
CA ALA A 98 -1.12 5.68 26.27
C ALA A 98 -0.27 6.74 27.00
N ASP A 99 0.97 6.95 26.55
CA ASP A 99 1.92 7.96 27.03
C ASP A 99 1.79 9.32 26.31
N GLY A 100 0.78 9.48 25.44
CA GLY A 100 0.52 10.73 24.72
C GLY A 100 1.39 10.94 23.48
N GLY A 101 2.08 9.91 23.00
CA GLY A 101 2.68 9.87 21.67
C GLY A 101 1.71 9.35 20.61
N SER A 102 2.22 9.17 19.40
CA SER A 102 1.47 8.54 18.31
C SER A 102 2.36 7.53 17.59
N LYS A 103 1.73 6.49 17.01
CA LYS A 103 2.41 5.47 16.19
C LYS A 103 1.68 5.30 14.86
N ILE A 104 2.45 4.97 13.83
CA ILE A 104 1.90 4.51 12.55
C ILE A 104 1.67 3.00 12.65
N VAL A 105 0.48 2.55 12.33
CA VAL A 105 0.11 1.14 12.29
C VAL A 105 -0.25 0.75 10.87
N GLU A 106 0.35 -0.34 10.39
CA GLU A 106 0.06 -0.94 9.09
C GLU A 106 -0.48 -2.35 9.31
N ASN A 107 -1.72 -2.59 8.90
CA ASN A 107 -2.33 -3.91 8.88
C ASN A 107 -2.44 -4.41 7.44
N VAL A 108 -1.78 -5.51 7.12
CA VAL A 108 -1.71 -6.07 5.75
C VAL A 108 -2.48 -7.38 5.67
N THR A 109 -3.44 -7.46 4.75
CA THR A 109 -4.10 -8.71 4.34
C THR A 109 -3.60 -9.11 2.96
N ILE A 110 -3.00 -10.31 2.87
CA ILE A 110 -2.42 -10.84 1.64
C ILE A 110 -3.34 -11.92 1.07
N SER A 111 -3.82 -11.70 -0.15
CA SER A 111 -4.55 -12.70 -0.94
C SER A 111 -3.77 -13.03 -2.19
N CYS A 112 -3.27 -14.26 -2.29
CA CYS A 112 -2.56 -14.76 -3.46
C CYS A 112 -2.55 -16.29 -3.49
N SER A 113 -1.95 -16.89 -4.52
CA SER A 113 -1.71 -18.34 -4.54
C SER A 113 -0.77 -18.77 -3.41
N ARG A 114 -0.95 -20.01 -2.90
CA ARG A 114 -0.10 -20.58 -1.84
C ARG A 114 1.39 -20.60 -2.22
N LEU A 115 1.69 -20.69 -3.51
CA LEU A 115 3.06 -20.68 -4.02
C LEU A 115 3.75 -19.33 -3.80
N MET A 116 3.01 -18.21 -3.91
CA MET A 116 3.57 -16.86 -3.79
C MET A 116 3.57 -16.34 -2.36
N LEU A 117 2.68 -16.84 -1.50
CA LEU A 117 2.42 -16.28 -0.17
C LEU A 117 3.70 -16.09 0.66
N GLY A 118 4.58 -17.10 0.69
CA GLY A 118 5.83 -17.02 1.46
C GLY A 118 6.76 -15.90 0.97
N MET A 119 6.87 -15.72 -0.34
CA MET A 119 7.71 -14.68 -0.95
C MET A 119 7.13 -13.28 -0.72
N ILE A 120 5.83 -13.10 -0.91
CA ILE A 120 5.15 -11.82 -0.69
C ILE A 120 5.25 -11.43 0.79
N LYS A 121 4.97 -12.37 1.71
CA LYS A 121 5.11 -12.14 3.15
C LYS A 121 6.54 -11.74 3.52
N SER A 122 7.54 -12.47 3.01
CA SER A 122 8.95 -12.14 3.25
C SER A 122 9.32 -10.75 2.72
N SER A 123 8.74 -10.33 1.60
CA SER A 123 9.00 -9.01 1.01
C SER A 123 8.42 -7.90 1.89
N CYS A 124 7.18 -8.07 2.38
CA CYS A 124 6.58 -7.14 3.34
C CYS A 124 7.40 -7.06 4.64
N GLU A 125 7.80 -8.20 5.20
CA GLU A 125 8.59 -8.26 6.44
C GLU A 125 9.99 -7.63 6.32
N ALA A 126 10.60 -7.71 5.13
CA ALA A 126 11.90 -7.10 4.88
C ALA A 126 11.80 -5.59 4.60
N GLY A 127 10.72 -5.16 3.92
CA GLY A 127 10.59 -3.79 3.40
C GLY A 127 9.95 -2.78 4.34
N TRP A 128 9.11 -3.21 5.29
CA TRP A 128 8.26 -2.30 6.07
C TRP A 128 9.04 -1.19 6.78
N LYS A 129 10.23 -1.49 7.35
CA LYS A 129 11.04 -0.49 8.06
C LYS A 129 11.45 0.69 7.17
N GLY A 130 11.78 0.42 5.91
CA GLY A 130 12.16 1.47 4.97
C GLY A 130 11.00 2.38 4.61
N VAL A 131 9.82 1.78 4.35
CA VAL A 131 8.59 2.50 4.04
C VAL A 131 8.14 3.35 5.24
N HIS A 132 8.08 2.76 6.44
CA HIS A 132 7.73 3.46 7.68
C HIS A 132 8.73 4.57 8.01
N GLY A 133 10.03 4.33 7.80
CA GLY A 133 11.08 5.34 8.00
C GLY A 133 10.85 6.60 7.18
N LYS A 134 10.60 6.47 5.86
CA LYS A 134 10.29 7.62 5.00
C LYS A 134 9.03 8.38 5.46
N MET A 135 8.01 7.67 5.92
CA MET A 135 6.79 8.28 6.44
C MET A 135 7.05 9.09 7.73
N LEU A 136 7.89 8.57 8.63
CA LEU A 136 8.29 9.25 9.85
C LEU A 136 9.14 10.49 9.53
N GLU A 137 10.11 10.39 8.61
CA GLU A 137 10.92 11.54 8.17
C GLU A 137 10.03 12.69 7.63
N ARG A 138 8.95 12.35 6.92
CA ARG A 138 7.99 13.36 6.42
C ARG A 138 7.20 14.02 7.55
N LEU A 139 6.89 13.31 8.62
CA LEU A 139 6.23 13.86 9.79
C LEU A 139 7.16 14.79 10.57
N GLU A 140 8.42 14.40 10.76
CA GLU A 140 9.42 15.21 11.49
C GLU A 140 9.83 16.49 10.75
N SER A 141 9.68 16.52 9.41
CA SER A 141 10.00 17.67 8.56
C SER A 141 8.82 18.59 8.26
N SER A 142 7.63 18.33 8.81
CA SER A 142 6.41 19.14 8.65
C SER A 142 6.21 20.10 9.82
#